data_AF-A0A7K8ULQ0-F1
#
_entry.id   AF-A0A7K8ULQ0-F1
#
_cell.length_a   1.000
_cell.length_b   1.000
_cell.length_c   1.000
_cell.angle_alpha   90.00
_cell.angle_beta   90.00
_cell.angle_gamma   90.00
#
_symmetry.space_group_name_H-M   'P 1'
#
loop_
_entity.id
_entity.type
_entity.pdbx_description
1 polymer ?
#
loop_
_entity_poly.entity_id
_entity_poly.type
_entity_poly.pdbx_seq_one_letter_code
_entity_poly.pdbx_strand_id
1 'polypeptide(L)'
;KRKPKRKETYSVYIYKVLKQVHPDTGISSKAMSIMNSFVNDIFERLASEASRLAQYNHRSTITSREVQTAVRLLLPGELAKHAVSEGTKAVTKYTSSK
;
A
#
# COMPACT_ATOMS: atom_id res chain seq x y z
N LYS A 1 29.24 13.65 17.17
CA LYS A 1 28.77 12.47 16.39
C LYS A 1 27.55 12.87 15.56
N ARG A 2 27.64 12.90 14.21
CA ARG A 2 26.49 13.21 13.34
C ARG A 2 25.43 12.12 13.49
N LYS A 3 24.19 12.51 13.83
CA LYS A 3 23.06 11.56 13.86
C LYS A 3 22.81 11.05 12.44
N PRO A 4 22.69 9.74 12.21
CA PRO A 4 22.37 9.21 10.90
C PRO A 4 21.00 9.75 10.45
N LYS A 5 20.90 10.14 9.18
CA LYS A 5 19.64 10.61 8.57
C LYS A 5 18.64 9.45 8.64
N ARG A 6 17.46 9.68 9.23
CA ARG A 6 16.41 8.67 9.36
C ARG A 6 15.98 8.24 7.96
N LYS A 7 16.22 6.97 7.61
CA LYS A 7 15.68 6.39 6.38
C LYS A 7 14.24 5.98 6.66
N GLU A 8 13.30 6.60 5.97
CA GLU A 8 11.90 6.17 6.03
C GLU A 8 11.78 4.80 5.34
N THR A 9 11.25 3.82 6.07
CA THR A 9 11.07 2.45 5.57
C THR A 9 9.77 1.89 6.13
N TYR A 10 9.20 0.90 5.44
CA TYR A 10 8.01 0.18 5.85
C TYR A 10 8.31 -0.96 6.85
N SER A 11 9.56 -1.14 7.26
CA SER A 11 10.04 -2.31 8.02
C SER A 11 9.23 -2.59 9.28
N VAL A 12 8.85 -1.54 10.03
CA VAL A 12 8.04 -1.69 11.25
C VAL A 12 6.65 -2.23 10.95
N TYR A 13 6.03 -1.78 9.86
CA TYR A 13 4.68 -2.20 9.47
C TYR A 13 4.69 -3.61 8.87
N ILE A 14 5.70 -3.92 8.05
CA ILE A 14 5.92 -5.27 7.52
C ILE A 14 6.06 -6.26 8.67
N TYR A 15 6.84 -5.94 9.71
CA TYR A 15 7.00 -6.79 10.88
C TYR A 15 5.68 -6.95 11.67
N LYS A 16 4.90 -5.89 11.84
CA LYS A 16 3.58 -5.96 12.50
C LYS A 16 2.62 -6.89 11.76
N VAL A 17 2.55 -6.79 10.44
CA VAL A 17 1.71 -7.67 9.61
C VAL A 17 2.21 -9.11 9.68
N LEU A 18 3.53 -9.33 9.62
CA LEU A 18 4.11 -10.66 9.79
C LEU A 18 3.68 -11.31 11.10
N LYS A 19 3.75 -10.58 12.23
CA LYS A 19 3.37 -11.12 13.53
C LYS A 19 1.86 -11.34 13.70
N GLN A 20 1.03 -10.63 12.94
CA GLN A 20 -0.41 -10.87 12.90
C GLN A 20 -0.77 -12.18 12.19
N VAL A 21 0.00 -12.58 11.17
CA VAL A 21 -0.26 -13.80 10.37
C VAL A 21 0.54 -15.00 10.89
N HIS A 22 1.78 -14.79 11.33
CA HIS A 22 2.69 -15.82 11.83
C HIS A 22 3.48 -15.34 13.07
N PRO A 23 2.91 -15.49 14.29
CA PRO A 23 3.50 -14.98 15.53
C PRO A 23 4.92 -15.52 15.82
N ASP A 24 5.18 -16.78 15.50
CA ASP A 24 6.43 -17.46 15.85
C ASP A 24 7.52 -17.36 14.77
N THR A 25 7.20 -16.77 13.60
CA THR A 25 8.13 -16.65 12.47
C THR A 25 8.93 -15.35 12.52
N GLY A 26 10.23 -15.43 12.23
CA GLY A 26 11.12 -14.28 12.05
C GLY A 26 11.34 -13.93 10.57
N ILE A 27 11.86 -12.74 10.30
CA ILE A 27 12.26 -12.31 8.95
C ILE A 27 13.69 -11.78 8.98
N SER A 28 14.51 -12.23 8.02
CA SER A 28 15.91 -11.77 7.91
C SER A 28 15.98 -10.33 7.41
N SER A 29 17.11 -9.65 7.65
CA SER A 29 17.33 -8.28 7.16
C SER A 29 17.26 -8.18 5.62
N LYS A 30 17.77 -9.20 4.91
CA LYS A 30 17.71 -9.28 3.45
C LYS A 30 16.26 -9.43 2.96
N ALA A 31 15.49 -10.34 3.56
CA ALA A 31 14.08 -10.50 3.23
C ALA A 31 13.27 -9.24 3.55
N MET A 32 13.56 -8.57 4.67
CA MET A 32 12.94 -7.29 5.02
C MET A 32 13.22 -6.22 3.95
N SER A 33 14.46 -6.13 3.43
CA SER A 33 14.78 -5.18 2.37
C SER A 33 14.01 -5.47 1.08
N ILE A 34 13.83 -6.76 0.72
CA ILE A 34 13.04 -7.15 -0.46
C ILE A 34 11.59 -6.73 -0.28
N MET A 35 10.99 -7.01 0.89
CA MET A 35 9.61 -6.63 1.20
C MET A 35 9.42 -5.11 1.20
N ASN A 36 10.38 -4.35 1.74
CA ASN A 36 10.33 -2.90 1.69
C ASN A 36 10.37 -2.38 0.25
N SER A 37 11.23 -2.92 -0.61
CA SER A 37 11.24 -2.56 -2.03
C SER A 37 9.96 -2.93 -2.75
N PHE A 38 9.38 -4.10 -2.44
CA PHE A 38 8.09 -4.54 -2.98
C PHE A 38 6.96 -3.54 -2.65
N VAL A 39 6.88 -3.09 -1.40
CA VAL A 39 5.87 -2.08 -1.00
C VAL A 39 6.05 -0.77 -1.78
N ASN A 40 7.28 -0.32 -1.99
CA ASN A 40 7.55 0.90 -2.75
C ASN A 40 7.17 0.75 -4.23
N ASP A 41 7.55 -0.36 -4.88
CA ASP A 41 7.21 -0.61 -6.30
C ASP A 41 5.68 -0.62 -6.51
N ILE A 42 4.93 -1.32 -5.65
CA ILE A 42 3.47 -1.34 -5.73
C ILE A 42 2.87 0.04 -5.46
N PHE A 43 3.39 0.78 -4.49
CA PHE A 43 2.92 2.14 -4.18
C PHE A 43 3.12 3.08 -5.37
N GLU A 44 4.30 3.09 -5.98
CA GLU A 44 4.61 3.95 -7.14
C GLU A 44 3.71 3.60 -8.33
N ARG A 45 3.51 2.31 -8.62
CA ARG A 45 2.61 1.85 -9.69
C ARG A 45 1.17 2.32 -9.44
N LEU A 46 0.65 2.12 -8.23
CA LEU A 46 -0.72 2.53 -7.87
C LEU A 46 -0.90 4.05 -7.95
N ALA A 47 0.06 4.82 -7.40
CA ALA A 47 0.00 6.27 -7.40
C ALA A 47 0.08 6.84 -8.83
N SER A 48 0.97 6.28 -9.67
CA SER A 48 1.09 6.65 -11.07
C SER A 48 -0.20 6.40 -11.84
N GLU A 49 -0.78 5.21 -11.69
CA GLU A 49 -2.02 4.86 -12.41
C GLU A 49 -3.23 5.66 -11.90
N ALA A 50 -3.34 5.89 -10.59
CA ALA A 50 -4.39 6.73 -10.02
C ALA A 50 -4.26 8.20 -10.48
N SER A 51 -3.04 8.72 -10.59
CA SER A 51 -2.76 10.05 -11.14
C SER A 51 -3.19 10.15 -12.60
N ARG A 52 -2.84 9.14 -13.41
CA ARG A 52 -3.25 9.06 -14.82
C ARG A 52 -4.77 9.03 -14.99
N LEU A 53 -5.47 8.27 -14.13
CA LEU A 53 -6.94 8.23 -14.12
C LEU A 53 -7.56 9.57 -13.73
N ALA A 54 -7.00 10.29 -12.75
CA ALA A 54 -7.47 11.63 -12.41
C ALA A 54 -7.29 12.61 -13.58
N GLN A 55 -6.13 12.56 -14.25
CA GLN A 55 -5.84 13.40 -15.41
C GLN A 55 -6.78 13.13 -16.59
N TYR A 56 -7.06 11.85 -16.91
CA TYR A 56 -8.03 11.50 -17.95
C TYR A 56 -9.45 12.01 -17.67
N ASN A 57 -9.82 12.13 -16.41
CA ASN A 57 -11.12 12.67 -15.99
C ASN A 57 -11.08 14.19 -15.74
N HIS A 58 -10.00 14.88 -16.11
CA HIS A 58 -9.78 16.31 -15.88
C HIS A 58 -9.97 16.73 -14.40
N ARG A 59 -9.58 15.86 -13.47
CA ARG A 59 -9.62 16.13 -12.02
C ARG A 59 -8.21 16.46 -11.52
N SER A 60 -8.13 17.48 -10.66
CA SER A 60 -6.90 17.85 -9.96
C SER A 60 -6.68 17.07 -8.65
N THR A 61 -7.69 16.32 -8.20
CA THR A 61 -7.68 15.58 -6.93
C THR A 61 -7.82 14.09 -7.21
N ILE A 62 -6.91 13.28 -6.67
CA ILE A 62 -7.02 11.83 -6.64
C ILE A 62 -7.93 11.45 -5.48
N THR A 63 -9.02 10.74 -5.76
CA THR A 63 -9.96 10.25 -4.75
C THR A 63 -9.77 8.75 -4.51
N SER A 64 -10.48 8.20 -3.52
CA SER A 64 -10.53 6.75 -3.29
C SER A 64 -11.01 5.97 -4.53
N ARG A 65 -11.79 6.60 -5.42
CA ARG A 65 -12.27 5.99 -6.66
C ARG A 65 -11.14 5.74 -7.67
N GLU A 66 -10.25 6.71 -7.88
CA GLU A 66 -9.09 6.55 -8.76
C GLU A 66 -8.14 5.48 -8.21
N VAL A 67 -7.88 5.48 -6.90
CA VAL A 67 -7.07 4.44 -6.25
C VAL A 67 -7.69 3.05 -6.42
N GLN A 68 -8.99 2.90 -6.16
CA GLN A 68 -9.69 1.63 -6.33
C GLN A 68 -9.66 1.14 -7.79
N THR A 69 -9.79 2.04 -8.75
CA THR A 69 -9.74 1.70 -10.18
C THR A 69 -8.32 1.29 -10.58
N ALA A 70 -7.30 2.01 -10.12
CA ALA A 70 -5.90 1.64 -10.31
C ALA A 70 -5.58 0.25 -9.77
N VAL A 71 -6.09 -0.11 -8.59
CA VAL A 71 -5.96 -1.46 -8.01
C VAL A 71 -6.54 -2.53 -8.96
N ARG A 72 -7.72 -2.29 -9.54
CA ARG A 72 -8.35 -3.23 -10.48
C ARG A 72 -7.60 -3.37 -11.80
N LEU A 73 -6.89 -2.33 -12.23
CA LEU A 73 -6.10 -2.36 -13.46
C LEU A 73 -4.74 -3.05 -13.25
N LEU A 74 -4.14 -2.89 -12.08
CA LEU A 74 -2.79 -3.39 -11.79
C LEU A 74 -2.76 -4.81 -11.19
N LEU A 75 -3.79 -5.20 -10.44
CA LEU A 75 -3.83 -6.52 -9.79
C LEU A 75 -4.73 -7.50 -10.55
N PRO A 76 -4.32 -8.77 -10.70
CA PRO A 76 -5.12 -9.77 -11.39
C PRO A 76 -6.21 -10.39 -10.48
N GLY A 77 -7.35 -10.73 -11.07
CA GLY A 77 -8.34 -11.68 -10.54
C GLY A 77 -8.70 -11.49 -9.05
N GLU A 78 -8.49 -12.54 -8.26
CA GLU A 78 -8.82 -12.57 -6.82
C GLU A 78 -8.01 -11.56 -5.99
N LEU A 79 -6.79 -11.21 -6.40
CA LEU A 79 -6.00 -10.20 -5.68
C LEU A 79 -6.66 -8.82 -5.74
N ALA A 80 -7.18 -8.43 -6.91
CA ALA A 80 -7.92 -7.18 -7.05
C ALA A 80 -9.20 -7.19 -6.19
N LYS A 81 -9.93 -8.31 -6.16
CA LYS A 81 -11.16 -8.42 -5.35
C LYS A 81 -10.87 -8.23 -3.86
N HIS A 82 -9.89 -8.93 -3.31
CA HIS A 82 -9.51 -8.80 -1.91
C HIS A 82 -8.96 -7.40 -1.59
N ALA A 83 -8.08 -6.86 -2.43
CA ALA A 83 -7.51 -5.53 -2.22
C ALA A 83 -8.58 -4.42 -2.22
N VAL A 84 -9.55 -4.49 -3.14
CA VAL A 84 -10.68 -3.55 -3.18
C VAL A 84 -11.58 -3.69 -1.95
N SER A 85 -11.85 -4.92 -1.50
CA SER A 85 -12.65 -5.19 -0.30
C SER A 85 -11.99 -4.60 0.95
N GLU A 86 -10.70 -4.90 1.18
CA GLU A 86 -9.95 -4.37 2.31
C GLU A 86 -9.83 -2.84 2.27
N GLY A 87 -9.58 -2.27 1.08
CA GLY A 87 -9.54 -0.82 0.90
C GLY A 87 -10.88 -0.15 1.24
N THR A 88 -12.00 -0.71 0.78
CA THR A 88 -13.35 -0.18 1.06
C THR A 88 -13.63 -0.23 2.56
N LYS A 89 -13.35 -1.38 3.20
CA LYS A 89 -13.52 -1.57 4.64
C LYS A 89 -12.72 -0.56 5.47
N ALA A 90 -11.48 -0.29 5.07
CA ALA A 90 -10.62 0.69 5.73
C ALA A 90 -11.18 2.11 5.63
N VAL A 91 -11.66 2.51 4.44
CA VAL A 91 -12.29 3.83 4.23
C VAL A 91 -13.56 3.96 5.06
N THR A 92 -14.45 2.96 5.04
CA THR A 92 -15.68 2.96 5.85
C THR A 92 -15.36 3.11 7.33
N LYS A 93 -14.43 2.31 7.86
CA LYS A 93 -14.01 2.40 9.26
C LYS A 93 -13.50 3.80 9.61
N TYR A 94 -12.67 4.38 8.75
CA TYR A 94 -12.13 5.72 8.96
C TYR A 94 -13.24 6.78 9.00
N THR A 95 -14.19 6.72 8.06
CA THR A 95 -15.32 7.66 8.01
C THR A 95 -16.26 7.53 9.20
N SER A 96 -16.47 6.31 9.73
CA SER A 96 -17.33 6.08 10.90
C SER A 96 -16.68 6.41 12.23
N SER A 97 -15.33 6.46 12.29
CA SER A 97 -14.57 6.84 13.48
C SER A 97 -14.38 8.35 13.65
N LYS A 98 -14.91 9.12 12.71
CA LYS A 98 -14.88 10.59 12.71
C LYS A 98 -16.20 11.11 13.25
#